data_AF-A0A7W5EIP2-F1
#
_entry.id   AF-A0A7W5EIP2-F1
#
_cell.length_a   1.000
_cell.length_b   1.000
_cell.length_c   1.000
_cell.angle_alpha   90.00
_cell.angle_beta   90.00
_cell.angle_gamma   90.00
#
_symmetry.space_group_name_H-M   'P 1'
#
loop_
_entity.id
_entity.type
_entity.pdbx_description
1 polymer ?
#
loop_
_entity_poly.entity_id
_entity_poly.type
_entity_poly.pdbx_seq_one_letter_code
_entity_poly.pdbx_strand_id
1 'polypeptide(L)'
;MRKPIRPWGRLAVWAALALLSSAARAQDYFHDGPVPGTLCEPGERIVFSCHTEAKSVAVCARQKGEHRYGALAYRFGMPGHLELSFPEGDPPIASYASTDTRSDGLRGSLSLVRMKNGQTTYTVYYNVVAQSGSDGFMQAGLLVEKNGRLLSKLRCNPDEYVYSGEIYEPGFKNDVPEDTQPVTGFARYLRAPH
;
A
#
# COMPACT_ATOMS: atom_id res chain seq x y z
N MET A 1 49.71 56.75 16.56
CA MET A 1 48.58 56.08 17.26
C MET A 1 47.26 56.59 16.68
N ARG A 2 46.34 55.66 16.33
CA ARG A 2 44.89 55.80 16.00
C ARG A 2 44.41 56.80 14.90
N LYS A 3 44.02 56.18 13.75
CA LYS A 3 42.96 56.45 12.72
C LYS A 3 42.17 57.77 12.73
N PRO A 4 41.75 58.32 11.55
CA PRO A 4 40.44 57.94 10.97
C PRO A 4 40.17 58.07 9.43
N ILE A 5 39.18 57.27 8.95
CA ILE A 5 38.04 57.56 8.01
C ILE A 5 38.35 57.97 6.55
N ARG A 6 38.15 57.11 5.51
CA ARG A 6 36.94 56.85 4.63
C ARG A 6 36.47 58.07 3.82
N PRO A 7 35.72 57.95 2.69
CA PRO A 7 35.43 56.82 1.78
C PRO A 7 35.50 57.23 0.26
N TRP A 8 35.24 56.30 -0.68
CA TRP A 8 34.41 56.51 -1.90
C TRP A 8 34.65 55.38 -2.91
N GLY A 9 33.57 54.88 -3.51
CA GLY A 9 33.66 54.14 -4.77
C GLY A 9 32.89 52.84 -4.83
N ARG A 10 31.60 52.96 -5.19
CA ARG A 10 30.86 52.15 -6.17
C ARG A 10 30.91 50.62 -6.00
N LEU A 11 29.72 50.00 -5.99
CA LEU A 11 29.24 49.22 -7.14
C LEU A 11 27.81 48.76 -6.88
N ALA A 12 26.95 49.02 -7.85
CA ALA A 12 25.57 48.59 -7.88
C ALA A 12 25.51 47.06 -7.97
N VAL A 13 24.76 46.45 -7.05
CA VAL A 13 24.45 45.02 -7.10
C VAL A 13 23.15 44.86 -7.89
N TRP A 14 23.25 44.32 -9.10
CA TRP A 14 22.11 43.83 -9.85
C TRP A 14 21.59 42.56 -9.16
N ALA A 15 20.42 42.66 -8.52
CA ALA A 15 19.72 41.50 -7.99
C ALA A 15 19.03 40.77 -9.16
N ALA A 16 19.67 39.73 -9.69
CA ALA A 16 19.00 38.76 -10.55
C ALA A 16 18.11 37.88 -9.65
N LEU A 17 16.80 38.13 -9.67
CA LEU A 17 15.81 37.21 -9.11
C LEU A 17 15.79 35.94 -9.96
N ALA A 18 16.59 34.94 -9.58
CA ALA A 18 16.40 33.59 -10.04
C ALA A 18 15.07 33.07 -9.48
N LEU A 19 14.04 33.05 -10.33
CA LEU A 19 12.81 32.30 -10.10
C LEU A 19 13.18 30.81 -10.06
N LEU A 20 13.54 30.32 -8.88
CA LEU A 20 13.58 28.90 -8.60
C LEU A 20 12.14 28.40 -8.62
N SER A 21 11.69 27.97 -9.80
CA SER A 21 10.50 27.16 -9.94
C SER A 21 10.69 25.91 -9.09
N SER A 22 10.12 25.91 -7.89
CA SER A 22 9.88 24.71 -7.10
C SER A 22 8.88 23.85 -7.85
N ALA A 23 9.33 23.16 -8.90
CA ALA A 23 8.64 21.96 -9.34
C ALA A 23 8.76 21.00 -8.15
N ALA A 24 7.72 21.00 -7.31
CA ALA A 24 7.55 20.02 -6.26
C ALA A 24 7.61 18.66 -6.96
N ARG A 25 8.77 18.01 -6.89
CA ARG A 25 8.87 16.59 -7.23
C ARG A 25 8.02 15.91 -6.18
N ALA A 26 6.77 15.61 -6.54
CA ALA A 26 6.08 14.49 -5.93
C ALA A 26 7.05 13.33 -6.07
N GLN A 27 7.67 12.93 -4.96
CA GLN A 27 8.53 11.77 -4.96
C GLN A 27 7.60 10.61 -5.25
N ASP A 28 7.64 10.16 -6.49
CA ASP A 28 6.94 8.95 -6.86
C ASP A 28 7.56 7.81 -6.05
N TYR A 29 6.79 7.25 -5.13
CA TYR A 29 7.14 6.10 -4.29
C TYR A 29 7.30 4.79 -5.10
N PHE A 30 7.55 4.88 -6.41
CA PHE A 30 7.95 3.73 -7.19
C PHE A 30 9.41 3.45 -6.86
N HIS A 31 9.67 2.25 -6.32
CA HIS A 31 11.03 1.82 -6.09
C HIS A 31 11.66 1.46 -7.44
N ASP A 32 12.71 2.18 -7.85
CA ASP A 32 13.46 1.94 -9.09
C ASP A 32 14.21 0.60 -9.12
N GLY A 33 14.19 -0.15 -8.00
CA GLY A 33 14.81 -1.46 -7.85
C GLY A 33 13.93 -2.43 -7.04
N PRO A 34 14.27 -3.73 -7.05
CA PRO A 34 13.52 -4.73 -6.29
C PRO A 34 13.65 -4.44 -4.80
N VAL A 35 12.52 -4.44 -4.08
CA VAL A 35 12.52 -4.28 -2.61
C VAL A 35 12.78 -5.65 -2.00
N PRO A 36 13.92 -5.86 -1.30
CA PRO A 36 14.26 -7.15 -0.71
C PRO A 36 13.15 -7.65 0.22
N GLY A 37 12.83 -8.95 0.14
CA GLY A 37 11.79 -9.57 0.98
C GLY A 37 10.36 -9.34 0.50
N THR A 38 10.15 -8.76 -0.69
CA THR A 38 8.82 -8.66 -1.30
C THR A 38 8.78 -9.39 -2.65
N LEU A 39 7.58 -9.69 -3.13
CA LEU A 39 7.37 -10.24 -4.47
C LEU A 39 7.09 -9.14 -5.52
N CYS A 40 7.20 -7.86 -5.16
CA CYS A 40 6.98 -6.78 -6.11
C CYS A 40 8.19 -6.59 -7.04
N GLU A 41 7.91 -6.33 -8.30
CA GLU A 41 8.90 -6.04 -9.33
C GLU A 41 9.41 -4.59 -9.22
N PRO A 42 10.59 -4.29 -9.79
CA PRO A 42 11.05 -2.91 -9.94
C PRO A 42 10.01 -2.04 -10.65
N GLY A 43 9.79 -0.83 -10.16
CA GLY A 43 8.78 0.09 -10.67
C GLY A 43 7.36 -0.17 -10.15
N GLU A 44 7.17 -1.12 -9.23
CA GLU A 44 5.90 -1.32 -8.53
C GLU A 44 5.91 -0.72 -7.12
N ARG A 45 4.74 -0.27 -6.66
CA ARG A 45 4.50 0.09 -5.26
C ARG A 45 4.01 -1.12 -4.47
N ILE A 46 4.49 -1.30 -3.26
CA ILE A 46 4.05 -2.39 -2.38
C ILE A 46 2.77 -1.97 -1.68
N VAL A 47 1.62 -2.44 -2.16
CA VAL A 47 0.34 -2.20 -1.48
C VAL A 47 0.26 -3.03 -0.20
N PHE A 48 0.61 -4.30 -0.33
CA PHE A 48 0.69 -5.24 0.77
C PHE A 48 1.83 -6.22 0.53
N SER A 49 2.60 -6.58 1.55
CA SER A 49 3.55 -7.71 1.47
C SER A 49 3.84 -8.28 2.84
N CYS A 50 3.87 -9.60 2.95
CA CYS A 50 4.37 -10.30 4.13
C CYS A 50 4.84 -11.72 3.80
N HIS A 51 5.62 -12.31 4.70
CA HIS A 51 5.88 -13.74 4.71
C HIS A 51 4.87 -14.44 5.61
N THR A 52 4.34 -15.55 5.12
CA THR A 52 3.66 -16.57 5.92
C THR A 52 4.71 -17.60 6.38
N GLU A 53 4.30 -18.63 7.12
CA GLU A 53 5.22 -19.68 7.57
C GLU A 53 6.01 -20.36 6.43
N ALA A 54 5.46 -20.41 5.21
CA ALA A 54 6.07 -21.14 4.10
C ALA A 54 6.34 -20.30 2.84
N LYS A 55 5.60 -19.20 2.64
CA LYS A 55 5.56 -18.45 1.37
C LYS A 55 5.37 -16.96 1.60
N SER A 56 5.80 -16.15 0.64
CA SER A 56 5.50 -14.72 0.58
C SER A 56 4.19 -14.49 -0.17
N VAL A 57 3.47 -13.44 0.24
CA VAL A 57 2.33 -12.88 -0.49
C VAL A 57 2.58 -11.40 -0.72
N ALA A 58 2.25 -10.90 -1.91
CA ALA A 58 2.29 -9.47 -2.18
C ALA A 58 1.11 -9.01 -3.06
N VAL A 59 0.66 -7.79 -2.81
CA VAL A 59 -0.16 -7.00 -3.73
C VAL A 59 0.68 -5.80 -4.12
N CYS A 60 0.89 -5.63 -5.42
CA CYS A 60 1.79 -4.63 -5.97
C CYS A 60 1.02 -3.74 -6.95
N ALA A 61 1.25 -2.44 -6.92
CA ALA A 61 0.58 -1.48 -7.78
C ALA A 61 1.51 -0.93 -8.86
N ARG A 62 0.94 -0.70 -10.03
CA ARG A 62 1.57 -0.01 -11.17
C ARG A 62 0.75 1.22 -11.51
N GLN A 63 1.43 2.28 -11.92
CA GLN A 63 0.78 3.45 -12.48
C GLN A 63 0.16 3.11 -13.84
N LYS A 64 -1.05 3.64 -14.10
CA LYS A 64 -1.70 3.58 -15.40
C LYS A 64 -2.36 4.91 -15.71
N GLY A 65 -1.78 5.66 -16.65
CA GLY A 65 -2.17 7.05 -16.91
C GLY A 65 -1.98 7.91 -15.66
N GLU A 66 -3.03 8.63 -15.26
CA GLU A 66 -3.04 9.50 -14.07
C GLU A 66 -3.25 8.72 -12.76
N HIS A 67 -3.63 7.44 -12.82
CA HIS A 67 -3.92 6.62 -11.65
C HIS A 67 -2.63 5.96 -11.13
N ARG A 68 -2.21 6.33 -9.92
CA ARG A 68 -1.01 5.79 -9.27
C ARG A 68 -1.15 4.31 -8.94
N TYR A 69 -2.37 3.84 -8.72
CA TYR A 69 -2.71 2.44 -8.45
C TYR A 69 -3.59 1.85 -9.56
N GLY A 70 -3.42 2.31 -10.79
CA GLY A 70 -4.30 1.97 -11.92
C GLY A 70 -4.25 0.50 -12.37
N ALA A 71 -3.28 -0.28 -11.90
CA ALA A 71 -3.28 -1.73 -12.01
C ALA A 71 -2.68 -2.37 -10.76
N LEU A 72 -3.23 -3.52 -10.33
CA LEU A 72 -2.72 -4.31 -9.20
C LEU A 72 -2.34 -5.70 -9.66
N ALA A 73 -1.19 -6.18 -9.18
CA ALA A 73 -0.74 -7.56 -9.32
C ALA A 73 -0.77 -8.24 -7.94
N TYR A 74 -1.41 -9.40 -7.87
CA TYR A 74 -1.29 -10.32 -6.74
C TYR A 74 -0.22 -11.36 -7.06
N ARG A 75 0.67 -11.62 -6.10
CA ARG A 75 1.70 -12.66 -6.20
C ARG A 75 1.78 -13.50 -4.93
N PHE A 76 1.98 -14.79 -5.11
CA PHE A 76 2.20 -15.75 -4.03
C PHE A 76 3.27 -16.76 -4.44
N GLY A 77 4.18 -17.09 -3.52
CA GLY A 77 5.26 -18.04 -3.78
C GLY A 77 6.51 -17.71 -2.98
N MET A 78 7.67 -18.08 -3.53
CA MET A 78 8.97 -17.72 -2.98
C MET A 78 9.64 -16.67 -3.88
N PRO A 79 10.53 -15.82 -3.35
CA PRO A 79 11.36 -14.95 -4.18
C PRO A 79 12.05 -15.77 -5.29
N GLY A 80 11.89 -15.35 -6.55
CA GLY A 80 12.42 -16.05 -7.73
C GLY A 80 11.62 -17.28 -8.21
N HIS A 81 10.63 -17.74 -7.43
CA HIS A 81 9.74 -18.87 -7.78
C HIS A 81 8.30 -18.56 -7.38
N LEU A 82 7.59 -17.85 -8.27
CA LEU A 82 6.16 -17.58 -8.10
C LEU A 82 5.34 -18.84 -8.37
N GLU A 83 4.41 -19.12 -7.48
CA GLU A 83 3.42 -20.20 -7.63
C GLU A 83 2.11 -19.67 -8.23
N LEU A 84 1.83 -18.38 -7.99
CA LEU A 84 0.66 -17.69 -8.51
C LEU A 84 1.00 -16.22 -8.77
N SER A 85 0.58 -15.73 -9.93
CA SER A 85 0.61 -14.31 -10.30
C SER A 85 -0.63 -13.98 -11.12
N PHE A 86 -1.35 -12.92 -10.79
CA PHE A 86 -2.51 -12.46 -11.55
C PHE A 86 -2.81 -10.97 -11.29
N PRO A 87 -3.60 -10.28 -12.13
CA PRO A 87 -4.18 -10.77 -13.39
C PRO A 87 -3.12 -11.00 -14.48
N GLU A 88 -3.46 -11.81 -15.47
CA GLU A 88 -2.73 -11.80 -16.74
C GLU A 88 -3.24 -10.66 -17.62
N GLY A 89 -2.35 -10.02 -18.38
CA GLY A 89 -2.69 -8.86 -19.20
C GLY A 89 -2.95 -7.60 -18.36
N ASP A 90 -3.85 -6.74 -18.85
CA ASP A 90 -4.15 -5.45 -18.23
C ASP A 90 -5.67 -5.18 -18.17
N PRO A 91 -6.45 -6.05 -17.48
CA PRO A 91 -7.88 -5.86 -17.34
C PRO A 91 -8.20 -4.60 -16.52
N PRO A 92 -9.40 -4.02 -16.65
CA PRO A 92 -9.84 -2.92 -15.79
C PRO A 92 -9.78 -3.33 -14.32
N ILE A 93 -9.16 -2.49 -13.48
CA ILE A 93 -8.97 -2.79 -12.05
C ILE A 93 -10.28 -3.20 -11.35
N ALA A 94 -11.40 -2.58 -11.75
CA ALA A 94 -12.71 -2.85 -11.18
C ALA A 94 -13.27 -4.25 -11.48
N SER A 95 -12.71 -4.99 -12.43
CA SER A 95 -13.15 -6.37 -12.68
C SER A 95 -12.56 -7.37 -11.69
N TYR A 96 -11.48 -7.03 -10.98
CA TYR A 96 -10.75 -8.00 -10.15
C TYR A 96 -10.32 -7.47 -8.78
N ALA A 97 -10.28 -6.18 -8.53
CA ALA A 97 -9.81 -5.63 -7.26
C ALA A 97 -10.85 -4.76 -6.55
N SER A 98 -10.89 -4.85 -5.23
CA SER A 98 -11.61 -3.93 -4.35
C SER A 98 -10.89 -3.75 -3.02
N THR A 99 -11.08 -2.62 -2.34
CA THR A 99 -10.44 -2.30 -1.07
C THR A 99 -11.41 -1.67 -0.08
N ASP A 100 -11.22 -1.88 1.22
CA ASP A 100 -11.92 -1.09 2.23
C ASP A 100 -11.15 -1.04 3.57
N THR A 101 -11.54 -0.10 4.42
CA THR A 101 -11.18 -0.05 5.84
C THR A 101 -12.45 -0.08 6.69
N ARG A 102 -12.60 -1.15 7.47
CA ARG A 102 -13.76 -1.43 8.33
C ARG A 102 -13.42 -1.14 9.79
N SER A 103 -14.44 -0.82 10.58
CA SER A 103 -14.33 -0.64 12.04
C SER A 103 -15.20 -1.66 12.77
N ASP A 104 -14.75 -2.14 13.92
CA ASP A 104 -15.59 -2.97 14.80
C ASP A 104 -16.54 -2.14 15.69
N GLY A 105 -16.56 -0.81 15.51
CA GLY A 105 -17.32 0.13 16.33
C GLY A 105 -16.72 0.38 17.72
N LEU A 106 -15.57 -0.22 18.02
CA LEU A 106 -14.83 -0.06 19.26
C LEU A 106 -13.45 0.54 18.97
N ARG A 107 -12.41 -0.29 19.01
CA ARG A 107 -11.00 0.12 18.83
C ARG A 107 -10.30 -0.74 17.79
N GLY A 108 -11.07 -1.53 17.05
CA GLY A 108 -10.61 -2.38 15.97
C GLY A 108 -10.77 -1.68 14.62
N SER A 109 -9.73 -1.77 13.80
CA SER A 109 -9.75 -1.44 12.37
C SER A 109 -9.29 -2.62 11.54
N LEU A 110 -9.94 -2.87 10.41
CA LEU A 110 -9.59 -3.91 9.44
C LEU A 110 -9.45 -3.26 8.06
N SER A 111 -8.23 -3.18 7.56
CA SER A 111 -7.94 -2.79 6.18
C SER A 111 -7.75 -4.03 5.33
N LEU A 112 -8.29 -4.04 4.13
CA LEU A 112 -8.23 -5.20 3.23
C LEU A 112 -8.11 -4.81 1.77
N VAL A 113 -7.51 -5.70 0.98
CA VAL A 113 -7.57 -5.67 -0.48
C VAL A 113 -8.03 -7.03 -0.95
N ARG A 114 -9.15 -7.06 -1.68
CA ARG A 114 -9.76 -8.27 -2.24
C ARG A 114 -9.43 -8.35 -3.72
N MET A 115 -8.82 -9.45 -4.13
CA MET A 115 -8.36 -9.71 -5.50
C MET A 115 -9.01 -11.00 -6.03
N LYS A 116 -9.65 -10.94 -7.20
CA LYS A 116 -10.36 -12.07 -7.82
C LYS A 116 -9.57 -12.68 -8.98
N ASN A 117 -9.49 -14.00 -9.01
CA ASN A 117 -8.97 -14.78 -10.13
C ASN A 117 -9.95 -15.92 -10.44
N GLY A 118 -10.80 -15.72 -11.45
CA GLY A 118 -11.90 -16.62 -11.77
C GLY A 118 -12.87 -16.80 -10.59
N GLN A 119 -13.02 -18.05 -10.14
CA GLN A 119 -13.87 -18.42 -9.00
C GLN A 119 -13.19 -18.25 -7.64
N THR A 120 -11.91 -17.88 -7.62
CA THR A 120 -11.11 -17.78 -6.39
C THR A 120 -10.91 -16.32 -6.02
N THR A 121 -11.07 -16.02 -4.74
CA THR A 121 -10.88 -14.69 -4.16
C THR A 121 -9.76 -14.76 -3.13
N TYR A 122 -8.83 -13.82 -3.25
CA TYR A 122 -7.66 -13.66 -2.39
C TYR A 122 -7.79 -12.32 -1.67
N THR A 123 -7.98 -12.36 -0.35
CA THR A 123 -8.15 -11.15 0.46
C THR A 123 -6.97 -11.01 1.39
N VAL A 124 -6.07 -10.06 1.10
CA VAL A 124 -5.05 -9.66 2.06
C VAL A 124 -5.66 -8.70 3.07
N TYR A 125 -5.25 -8.81 4.33
CA TYR A 125 -5.79 -7.96 5.39
C TYR A 125 -4.71 -7.54 6.39
N TYR A 126 -4.95 -6.37 6.99
CA TYR A 126 -4.22 -5.86 8.14
C TYR A 126 -5.25 -5.39 9.18
N ASN A 127 -5.21 -6.01 10.35
CA ASN A 127 -6.14 -5.78 11.44
C ASN A 127 -5.38 -5.23 12.65
N VAL A 128 -5.91 -4.16 13.24
CA VAL A 128 -5.37 -3.53 14.43
C VAL A 128 -6.49 -3.41 15.45
N VAL A 129 -6.27 -3.88 16.67
CA VAL A 129 -7.16 -3.67 17.82
C VAL A 129 -6.37 -2.95 18.89
N ALA A 130 -6.67 -1.67 19.10
CA ALA A 130 -6.02 -0.92 20.16
C ALA A 130 -6.52 -1.37 21.54
N GLN A 131 -5.59 -1.63 22.45
CA GLN A 131 -5.86 -1.99 23.85
C GLN A 131 -5.44 -0.84 24.78
N SER A 132 -6.07 -0.72 25.95
CA SER A 132 -5.80 0.38 26.88
C SER A 132 -4.72 -0.07 27.84
N GLY A 133 -3.60 0.65 27.91
CA GLY A 133 -2.50 0.32 28.82
C GLY A 133 -1.63 -0.88 28.42
N SER A 134 -1.76 -1.36 27.18
CA SER A 134 -0.87 -2.38 26.61
C SER A 134 -0.64 -2.12 25.12
N ASP A 135 0.31 -2.84 24.52
CA ASP A 135 0.44 -2.89 23.07
C ASP A 135 -0.85 -3.45 22.46
N GLY A 136 -1.32 -2.80 21.40
CA GLY A 136 -2.48 -3.26 20.64
C GLY A 136 -2.23 -4.63 20.02
N PHE A 137 -3.30 -5.32 19.64
CA PHE A 137 -3.20 -6.56 18.87
C PHE A 137 -3.15 -6.22 17.38
N MET A 138 -2.12 -6.69 16.68
CA MET A 138 -1.99 -6.54 15.23
C MET A 138 -1.98 -7.90 14.57
N GLN A 139 -2.75 -8.07 13.50
CA GLN A 139 -2.80 -9.29 12.73
C GLN A 139 -2.86 -8.98 11.24
N ALA A 140 -1.95 -9.58 10.48
CA ALA A 140 -1.98 -9.54 9.03
C ALA A 140 -2.10 -10.95 8.45
N GLY A 141 -2.61 -11.05 7.22
CA GLY A 141 -2.64 -12.33 6.53
C GLY A 141 -3.41 -12.32 5.23
N LEU A 142 -3.74 -13.52 4.78
CA LEU A 142 -4.44 -13.82 3.55
C LEU A 142 -5.62 -14.75 3.82
N LEU A 143 -6.77 -14.45 3.22
CA LEU A 143 -7.90 -15.35 3.09
C LEU A 143 -7.99 -15.83 1.64
N VAL A 144 -8.20 -17.12 1.45
CA VAL A 144 -8.46 -17.71 0.13
C VAL A 144 -9.84 -18.34 0.13
N GLU A 145 -10.70 -17.86 -0.74
CA GLU A 145 -12.09 -18.31 -0.88
C GLU A 145 -12.32 -18.81 -2.30
N LYS A 146 -13.05 -19.91 -2.47
CA LYS A 146 -13.47 -20.40 -3.79
C LYS A 146 -14.98 -20.59 -3.78
N ASN A 147 -15.67 -19.97 -4.73
CA ASN A 147 -17.14 -19.97 -4.78
C ASN A 147 -17.78 -19.55 -3.44
N GLY A 148 -17.20 -18.53 -2.78
CA GLY A 148 -17.66 -18.01 -1.50
C GLY A 148 -17.37 -18.89 -0.28
N ARG A 149 -16.71 -20.05 -0.45
CA ARG A 149 -16.29 -20.91 0.65
C ARG A 149 -14.82 -20.65 0.99
N LEU A 150 -14.53 -20.40 2.26
CA LEU A 150 -13.15 -20.31 2.77
C LEU A 150 -12.42 -21.64 2.57
N LEU A 151 -11.32 -21.59 1.81
CA LEU A 151 -10.41 -22.71 1.60
C LEU A 151 -9.20 -22.64 2.53
N SER A 152 -8.68 -21.44 2.76
CA SER A 152 -7.49 -21.24 3.59
C SER A 152 -7.49 -19.88 4.26
N LYS A 153 -6.88 -19.82 5.44
CA LYS A 153 -6.57 -18.60 6.18
C LYS A 153 -5.11 -18.69 6.62
N LEU A 154 -4.25 -17.95 5.93
CA LEU A 154 -2.83 -17.86 6.25
C LEU A 154 -2.59 -16.60 7.08
N ARG A 155 -1.74 -16.71 8.10
CA ARG A 155 -1.27 -15.58 8.89
C ARG A 155 0.12 -15.17 8.40
N CYS A 156 0.38 -13.87 8.41
CA CYS A 156 1.75 -13.39 8.29
C CYS A 156 2.53 -13.79 9.54
N ASN A 157 3.84 -14.03 9.37
CA ASN A 157 4.77 -14.25 10.46
C ASN A 157 4.78 -13.00 11.37
N PRO A 158 4.46 -13.12 12.67
CA PRO A 158 4.42 -11.97 13.58
C PRO A 158 5.80 -11.35 13.84
N ASP A 159 6.88 -12.11 13.59
CA ASP A 159 8.26 -11.65 13.82
C ASP A 159 8.86 -10.92 12.61
N GLU A 160 8.09 -10.79 11.53
CA GLU A 160 8.52 -10.15 10.29
C GLU A 160 7.73 -8.88 9.96
N TYR A 161 8.38 -7.99 9.23
CA TYR A 161 7.75 -6.73 8.82
C TYR A 161 6.61 -6.99 7.81
N VAL A 162 5.47 -6.36 8.06
CA VAL A 162 4.33 -6.35 7.15
C VAL A 162 4.24 -4.99 6.49
N TYR A 163 4.31 -4.98 5.16
CA TYR A 163 4.01 -3.80 4.37
C TYR A 163 2.49 -3.70 4.22
N SER A 164 1.87 -2.63 4.70
CA SER A 164 0.42 -2.37 4.56
C SER A 164 0.05 -0.88 4.51
N GLY A 165 1.04 0.02 4.53
CA GLY A 165 0.83 1.47 4.61
C GLY A 165 0.00 2.03 3.45
N GLU A 166 0.28 1.57 2.24
CA GLU A 166 -0.41 2.00 1.02
C GLU A 166 -1.92 1.72 1.02
N ILE A 167 -2.41 0.75 1.81
CA ILE A 167 -3.86 0.48 1.93
C ILE A 167 -4.59 1.68 2.55
N TYR A 168 -3.89 2.48 3.35
CA TYR A 168 -4.43 3.66 4.02
C TYR A 168 -4.32 4.93 3.17
N GLU A 169 -3.54 4.91 2.09
CA GLU A 169 -3.31 6.09 1.27
C GLU A 169 -4.60 6.54 0.58
N PRO A 170 -4.97 7.84 0.65
CA PRO A 170 -6.14 8.36 -0.03
C PRO A 170 -6.13 8.07 -1.54
N GLY A 171 -4.95 8.14 -2.17
CA GLY A 171 -4.79 7.82 -3.58
C GLY A 171 -5.19 6.37 -3.91
N PHE A 172 -4.85 5.42 -3.05
CA PHE A 172 -5.21 4.02 -3.25
C PHE A 172 -6.73 3.82 -3.18
N LYS A 173 -7.39 4.44 -2.21
CA LYS A 173 -8.85 4.37 -2.06
C LYS A 173 -9.61 5.07 -3.19
N ASN A 174 -8.99 6.05 -3.84
CA ASN A 174 -9.58 6.74 -4.99
C ASN A 174 -9.43 5.93 -6.29
N ASP A 175 -8.30 5.23 -6.45
CA ASP A 175 -7.99 4.48 -7.68
C ASP A 175 -8.56 3.06 -7.69
N VAL A 176 -8.83 2.47 -6.52
CA VAL A 176 -9.33 1.10 -6.37
C VAL A 176 -10.78 1.11 -5.89
N PRO A 177 -11.69 0.33 -6.51
CA PRO A 177 -13.10 0.32 -6.10
C PRO A 177 -13.28 -0.08 -4.64
N GLU A 178 -14.30 0.50 -4.01
CA GLU A 178 -14.66 0.16 -2.65
C GLU A 178 -15.17 -1.28 -2.56
N ASP A 179 -14.63 -2.05 -1.61
CA ASP A 179 -15.16 -3.37 -1.27
C ASP A 179 -16.43 -3.20 -0.45
N THR A 180 -17.51 -3.85 -0.85
CA THR A 180 -18.80 -3.82 -0.14
C THR A 180 -19.20 -5.18 0.42
N GLN A 181 -18.35 -6.19 0.24
CA GLN A 181 -18.67 -7.57 0.57
C GLN A 181 -18.29 -7.89 2.01
N PRO A 182 -19.04 -8.79 2.68
CA PRO A 182 -18.63 -9.32 3.97
C PRO A 182 -17.25 -9.99 3.90
N VAL A 183 -16.50 -9.92 4.99
CA VAL A 183 -15.17 -10.51 5.09
C VAL A 183 -15.23 -11.71 6.02
N THR A 184 -14.95 -12.90 5.47
CA THR A 184 -15.02 -14.15 6.22
C THR A 184 -14.08 -14.13 7.43
N GLY A 185 -14.61 -14.44 8.61
CA GLY A 185 -13.87 -14.42 9.87
C GLY A 185 -13.74 -13.04 10.52
N PHE A 186 -14.35 -11.99 9.95
CA PHE A 186 -14.35 -10.62 10.48
C PHE A 186 -15.75 -10.01 10.55
N ALA A 187 -16.77 -10.79 10.88
CA ALA A 187 -18.18 -10.36 10.86
C ALA A 187 -18.52 -9.15 11.76
N ARG A 188 -17.68 -8.85 12.76
CA ARG A 188 -17.85 -7.66 13.63
C ARG A 188 -17.35 -6.37 13.01
N TYR A 189 -16.53 -6.45 11.96
CA TYR A 189 -15.96 -5.30 11.28
C TYR A 189 -16.93 -4.83 10.21
N LEU A 190 -17.63 -3.75 10.53
CA LEU A 190 -18.64 -3.13 9.68
C LEU A 190 -18.03 -1.94 8.95
N ARG A 191 -18.70 -1.51 7.88
CA ARG A 191 -18.38 -0.24 7.24
C ARG A 191 -18.67 0.91 8.19
N ALA A 192 -17.86 1.95 8.17
CA ALA A 192 -18.23 3.21 8.80
C ALA A 192 -19.45 3.81 8.07
N PRO A 193 -20.47 4.33 8.78
CA PRO A 193 -21.49 5.14 8.14
C PRO A 193 -20.85 6.42 7.58
N HIS A 194 -21.10 6.71 6.30
CA HIS A 194 -20.66 7.94 5.62
C HIS A 194 -21.49 9.15 6.08
#